data_AF-A0A5J4QBA3-F1
#
_entry.id   AF-A0A5J4QBA3-F1
#
_cell.length_a   1.000
_cell.length_b   1.000
_cell.length_c   1.000
_cell.angle_alpha   90.00
_cell.angle_beta   90.00
_cell.angle_gamma   90.00
#
_symmetry.space_group_name_H-M   'P 1'
#
loop_
_entity.id
_entity.type
_entity.pdbx_description
1 polymer ?
#
loop_
_entity_poly.entity_id
_entity_poly.type
_entity_poly.pdbx_seq_one_letter_code
_entity_poly.pdbx_strand_id
1 'polypeptide(L)'
;NKYLADTEPWKLAKIDMERVKTILNVGMQLAANLAIAFEPFLPFSSEKLRRMLNMKSFNWADLGKTNLLSPDHQLNKPELLFEKIEDDVIETQIQKLLDTKKVNEAPEYKTKPIRGNIEFGDFMKLDIRVGTVLECEQVPKADKLLQLKIEDGLKTRTIISGIAKHYNPEKLIGKQVCFVANLAPIILKGIVSEGMILSAEDYDGSLAVVTPDKKVKVGSVVK
;
A
#
# COMPACT_ATOMS: atom_id res chain seq x y z
N ASN A 1 -27.11 31.59 2.16
CA ASN A 1 -26.07 32.44 1.54
C ASN A 1 -26.61 33.75 0.97
N LYS A 2 -27.47 33.75 -0.05
CA LYS A 2 -28.01 35.00 -0.64
C LYS A 2 -28.58 35.99 0.39
N TYR A 3 -29.39 35.51 1.34
CA TYR A 3 -29.94 36.34 2.41
C TYR A 3 -28.89 37.13 3.22
N LEU A 4 -27.78 36.49 3.62
CA LEU A 4 -26.70 37.17 4.36
C LEU A 4 -25.89 38.12 3.46
N ALA A 5 -25.75 37.78 2.17
CA ALA A 5 -25.07 38.64 1.21
C ALA A 5 -25.86 39.91 0.92
N ASP A 6 -27.19 39.81 0.75
CA ASP A 6 -28.04 40.95 0.42
C ASP A 6 -28.27 41.87 1.65
N THR A 7 -28.26 41.30 2.86
CA THR A 7 -28.50 42.06 4.11
C THR A 7 -27.22 42.63 4.74
N GLU A 8 -26.05 42.15 4.33
CA GLU A 8 -24.73 42.64 4.77
C GLU A 8 -24.63 43.00 6.26
N PRO A 9 -24.89 42.06 7.20
CA PRO A 9 -25.01 42.36 8.63
C PRO A 9 -23.73 42.99 9.23
N TRP A 10 -22.55 42.70 8.67
CA TRP A 10 -21.28 43.30 9.09
C TRP A 10 -21.19 44.81 8.81
N LYS A 11 -21.91 45.32 7.80
CA LYS A 11 -22.04 46.77 7.57
C LYS A 11 -23.10 47.37 8.48
N LEU A 12 -24.26 46.71 8.60
CA LEU A 12 -25.38 47.15 9.43
C LEU A 12 -25.08 47.19 10.93
N ALA A 13 -24.11 46.41 11.41
CA ALA A 13 -23.72 46.37 12.83
C ALA A 13 -23.29 47.74 13.40
N LYS A 14 -22.88 48.68 12.54
CA LYS A 14 -22.50 50.04 12.94
C LYS A 14 -23.69 51.01 13.07
N ILE A 15 -24.86 50.64 12.55
CA ILE A 15 -26.02 51.54 12.35
C ILE A 15 -27.24 51.03 13.12
N ASP A 16 -27.57 49.74 12.99
CA ASP A 16 -28.76 49.13 13.59
C ASP A 16 -28.45 47.70 14.05
N MET A 17 -28.12 47.59 15.34
CA MET A 17 -27.79 46.31 15.96
C MET A 17 -29.02 45.41 16.17
N GLU A 18 -30.22 45.98 16.33
CA GLU A 18 -31.45 45.21 16.48
C GLU A 18 -31.82 44.50 15.18
N ARG A 19 -31.63 45.17 14.04
CA ARG A 19 -31.78 44.53 12.73
C ARG A 19 -30.77 43.41 12.51
N VAL A 20 -29.51 43.60 12.94
CA VAL A 20 -28.48 42.55 12.87
C VAL A 20 -28.86 41.33 13.70
N LYS A 21 -29.37 41.51 14.93
CA LYS A 21 -29.87 40.40 15.75
C LYS A 21 -30.94 39.60 15.01
N THR A 22 -31.88 40.27 14.36
CA THR A 22 -32.93 39.63 13.56
C THR A 22 -32.35 38.83 12.38
N ILE A 23 -31.41 39.42 11.63
CA ILE A 23 -30.76 38.76 10.48
C ILE A 23 -30.01 37.50 10.93
N LEU A 24 -29.22 37.61 12.00
CA LEU A 24 -28.46 36.49 12.55
C LEU A 24 -29.40 35.40 13.07
N ASN A 25 -30.46 35.75 13.81
CA ASN A 25 -31.44 34.77 14.27
C ASN A 25 -32.04 33.99 13.09
N VAL A 26 -32.49 34.66 12.03
CA VAL A 26 -33.00 33.98 10.82
C VAL A 26 -31.94 33.06 10.21
N GLY A 27 -30.69 33.51 10.09
CA GLY A 27 -29.58 32.69 9.61
C GLY A 27 -29.36 31.44 10.46
N MET A 28 -29.48 31.57 11.78
CA MET A 28 -29.35 30.47 12.74
C MET A 28 -30.49 29.46 12.64
N GLN A 29 -31.74 29.92 12.50
CA GLN A 29 -32.89 29.03 12.27
C GLN A 29 -32.75 28.25 10.95
N LEU A 30 -32.25 28.90 9.90
CA LEU A 30 -31.97 28.22 8.63
C LEU A 30 -30.87 27.17 8.78
N ALA A 31 -29.78 27.48 9.48
CA ALA A 31 -28.72 26.50 9.76
C ALA A 31 -29.24 25.29 10.56
N ALA A 32 -30.08 25.53 11.57
CA ALA A 32 -30.74 24.46 12.33
C ALA A 32 -31.63 23.57 11.45
N ASN A 33 -32.39 24.17 10.55
CA ASN A 33 -33.22 23.45 9.58
C ASN A 33 -32.38 22.61 8.61
N LEU A 34 -31.25 23.13 8.11
CA LEU A 34 -30.35 22.37 7.24
C LEU A 34 -29.74 21.17 7.98
N ALA A 35 -29.42 21.33 9.27
CA ALA A 35 -28.92 20.24 10.11
C ALA A 35 -29.95 19.11 10.32
N ILE A 36 -31.24 19.39 10.16
CA ILE A 36 -32.30 18.37 10.17
C ILE A 36 -32.46 17.77 8.77
N ALA A 37 -32.59 18.62 7.76
CA ALA A 37 -32.86 18.20 6.37
C ALA A 37 -31.79 17.30 5.77
N PHE A 38 -30.52 17.52 6.13
CA PHE A 38 -29.40 16.77 5.57
C PHE A 38 -29.02 15.52 6.36
N GLU A 39 -29.63 15.25 7.50
CA GLU A 39 -29.30 14.07 8.32
C GLU A 39 -29.29 12.72 7.56
N PRO A 40 -30.22 12.40 6.64
CA PRO A 40 -30.26 11.11 5.96
C PRO A 40 -29.16 10.97 4.90
N PHE A 41 -28.60 12.09 4.44
CA PHE A 41 -27.60 12.12 3.37
C PHE A 41 -26.19 12.40 3.91
N LEU A 42 -26.10 13.24 4.94
CA LEU A 42 -24.87 13.73 5.55
C LEU A 42 -24.98 13.64 7.08
N PRO A 43 -25.13 12.45 7.67
CA PRO A 43 -25.39 12.30 9.11
C PRO A 43 -24.27 12.91 9.96
N PHE A 44 -23.01 12.72 9.58
CA PHE A 44 -21.87 13.23 10.34
C PHE A 44 -21.74 14.75 10.30
N SER A 45 -21.89 15.36 9.11
CA SER A 45 -21.84 16.82 8.96
C SER A 45 -23.04 17.49 9.64
N SER A 46 -24.21 16.86 9.55
CA SER A 46 -25.43 17.30 10.22
C SER A 46 -25.31 17.21 11.74
N GLU A 47 -24.73 16.13 12.27
CA GLU A 47 -24.40 16.00 13.69
C GLU A 47 -23.41 17.07 14.14
N LYS A 48 -22.33 17.30 13.38
CA LYS A 48 -21.34 18.33 13.69
C LYS A 48 -21.97 19.73 13.73
N LEU A 49 -22.85 20.03 12.76
CA LEU A 49 -23.62 21.26 12.74
C LEU A 49 -24.54 21.38 13.96
N ARG A 50 -25.29 20.34 14.31
CA ARG A 50 -26.14 20.34 15.52
C ARG A 50 -25.33 20.54 16.79
N ARG A 51 -24.13 19.97 16.89
CA ARG A 51 -23.21 20.20 18.02
C ARG A 51 -22.79 21.66 18.10
N MET A 52 -22.41 22.30 16.99
CA MET A 52 -22.10 23.74 16.96
C MET A 52 -23.30 24.59 17.36
N LEU A 53 -24.49 24.21 16.91
CA LEU A 53 -25.76 24.84 17.26
C LEU A 53 -26.24 24.47 18.67
N ASN A 54 -25.53 23.61 19.40
CA ASN A 54 -25.90 23.11 20.73
C ASN A 54 -27.34 22.54 20.79
N MET A 55 -27.76 21.83 19.73
CA MET A 55 -29.07 21.18 19.64
C MET A 55 -28.99 19.77 20.25
N LYS A 56 -29.63 19.57 21.41
CA LYS A 56 -29.59 18.29 22.14
C LYS A 56 -30.49 17.21 21.53
N SER A 57 -31.59 17.61 20.91
CA SER A 57 -32.54 16.72 20.25
C SER A 57 -33.09 17.40 18.99
N PHE A 58 -33.54 16.59 18.04
CA PHE A 58 -34.21 17.06 16.84
C PHE A 58 -35.21 16.00 16.36
N ASN A 59 -36.31 16.41 15.76
CA ASN A 59 -37.21 15.53 15.04
C ASN A 59 -37.37 16.02 13.61
N TRP A 60 -37.58 15.08 12.69
CA TRP A 60 -37.88 15.42 11.30
C TRP A 60 -39.13 16.29 11.16
N ALA A 61 -40.11 16.10 12.04
CA ALA A 61 -41.34 16.89 12.08
C ALA A 61 -41.12 18.37 12.44
N ASP A 62 -39.94 18.72 12.97
CA ASP A 62 -39.57 20.09 13.30
C ASP A 62 -38.97 20.84 12.09
N LEU A 63 -38.72 20.14 10.98
CA LEU A 63 -38.22 20.74 9.75
C LEU A 63 -39.18 21.82 9.22
N GLY A 64 -38.63 22.98 8.88
CA GLY A 64 -39.35 24.16 8.42
C GLY A 64 -39.82 25.10 9.54
N LYS A 65 -39.67 24.73 10.81
CA LYS A 65 -40.02 25.61 11.93
C LYS A 65 -39.04 26.76 12.04
N THR A 66 -39.54 27.92 12.47
CA THR A 66 -38.78 29.17 12.65
C THR A 66 -38.40 29.44 14.10
N ASN A 67 -38.71 28.51 15.01
CA ASN A 67 -38.47 28.59 16.45
C ASN A 67 -37.66 27.39 16.98
N LEU A 68 -36.74 26.86 16.17
CA LEU A 68 -35.89 25.72 16.54
C LEU A 68 -34.87 26.09 17.63
N LEU A 69 -34.38 27.32 17.59
CA LEU A 69 -33.48 27.87 18.59
C LEU A 69 -34.22 28.98 19.35
N SER A 70 -34.30 28.84 20.68
CA SER A 70 -34.91 29.85 21.54
C SER A 70 -34.05 31.12 21.59
N PRO A 71 -34.65 32.30 21.88
CA PRO A 71 -33.89 33.47 22.29
C PRO A 71 -32.95 33.13 23.45
N ASP A 72 -31.77 33.74 23.47
CA ASP A 72 -30.70 33.51 24.46
C ASP A 72 -30.06 32.11 24.46
N HIS A 73 -30.34 31.29 23.44
CA HIS A 73 -29.71 29.98 23.27
C HIS A 73 -28.19 30.10 23.04
N GLN A 74 -27.40 29.40 23.86
CA GLN A 74 -25.95 29.44 23.78
C GLN A 74 -25.40 28.47 22.72
N LEU A 75 -24.65 29.02 21.77
CA LEU A 75 -23.95 28.25 20.74
C LEU A 75 -22.62 27.72 21.25
N ASN A 76 -22.19 26.60 20.66
CA ASN A 76 -20.87 26.05 20.91
C ASN A 76 -19.83 26.66 19.96
N LYS A 77 -18.55 26.30 20.17
CA LYS A 77 -17.44 26.80 19.35
C LYS A 77 -17.63 26.37 17.88
N PRO A 78 -17.46 27.29 16.91
CA PRO A 78 -17.55 26.93 15.50
C PRO A 78 -16.35 26.07 15.09
N GLU A 79 -16.63 25.07 14.26
CA GLU A 79 -15.67 24.14 13.67
C GLU A 79 -15.88 24.06 12.16
N LEU A 80 -14.86 23.63 11.43
CA LEU A 80 -14.95 23.43 9.99
C LEU A 80 -15.88 22.24 9.67
N LEU A 81 -16.94 22.47 8.88
CA LEU A 81 -17.88 21.41 8.50
C LEU A 81 -17.33 20.44 7.46
N PHE A 82 -16.61 20.99 6.47
CA PHE A 82 -16.06 20.25 5.36
C PHE A 82 -14.61 20.67 5.16
N GLU A 83 -13.71 19.71 5.21
CA GLU A 83 -12.34 19.89 4.75
C GLU A 83 -12.32 19.79 3.23
N LYS A 84 -11.56 20.68 2.58
CA LYS A 84 -11.33 20.56 1.15
C LYS A 84 -10.48 19.32 0.92
N ILE A 85 -10.91 18.49 -0.01
CA ILE A 85 -10.12 17.35 -0.45
C ILE A 85 -9.01 17.92 -1.34
N GLU A 86 -7.77 17.79 -0.88
CA GLU A 86 -6.57 18.15 -1.64
C GLU A 86 -6.12 16.97 -2.52
N ASP A 87 -5.33 17.27 -3.56
CA ASP A 87 -4.95 16.30 -4.59
C ASP A 87 -4.14 15.11 -4.03
N ASP A 88 -3.38 15.33 -2.94
CA ASP A 88 -2.59 14.29 -2.25
C ASP A 88 -3.47 13.21 -1.59
N VAL A 89 -4.62 13.60 -1.04
CA VAL A 89 -5.60 12.68 -0.46
C VAL A 89 -6.25 11.83 -1.55
N ILE A 90 -6.50 12.42 -2.71
CA ILE A 90 -7.05 11.75 -3.89
C ILE A 90 -6.05 10.71 -4.40
N GLU A 91 -4.80 11.11 -4.61
CA GLU A 91 -3.73 10.21 -5.06
C GLU A 91 -3.54 9.02 -4.10
N THR A 92 -3.53 9.28 -2.80
CA THR A 92 -3.42 8.23 -1.78
C THR A 92 -4.57 7.22 -1.86
N GLN A 93 -5.80 7.69 -2.08
CA GLN A 93 -6.97 6.83 -2.16
C GLN A 93 -7.03 6.06 -3.49
N ILE A 94 -6.60 6.67 -4.60
CA ILE A 94 -6.43 6.01 -5.91
C ILE A 94 -5.38 4.90 -5.80
N GLN A 95 -4.24 5.17 -5.15
CA GLN A 95 -3.18 4.19 -4.98
C GLN A 95 -3.67 2.97 -4.19
N LYS A 96 -4.40 3.18 -3.08
CA LYS A 96 -5.03 2.08 -2.32
C LYS A 96 -5.97 1.22 -3.19
N LEU A 97 -6.75 1.85 -4.07
CA LEU A 97 -7.65 1.13 -4.98
C LEU A 97 -6.87 0.34 -6.04
N LEU A 98 -5.79 0.90 -6.58
CA LEU A 98 -4.91 0.23 -7.54
C LEU A 98 -4.19 -0.96 -6.90
N ASP A 99 -3.68 -0.81 -5.68
CA ASP A 99 -3.01 -1.88 -4.95
C ASP A 99 -4.00 -3.03 -4.63
N THR A 100 -5.24 -2.69 -4.25
CA THR A 100 -6.30 -3.68 -4.03
C THR A 100 -6.70 -4.41 -5.32
N LYS A 101 -6.73 -3.71 -6.46
CA LYS A 101 -6.98 -4.34 -7.77
C LYS A 101 -5.86 -5.30 -8.17
N LYS A 102 -4.59 -4.93 -7.97
CA LYS A 102 -3.45 -5.82 -8.25
C LYS A 102 -3.47 -7.10 -7.42
N VAL A 103 -3.97 -7.05 -6.18
CA VAL A 103 -4.12 -8.22 -5.32
C VAL A 103 -5.27 -9.14 -5.79
N ASN A 104 -6.35 -8.57 -6.34
CA ASN A 104 -7.51 -9.33 -6.82
C ASN A 104 -7.38 -9.79 -8.29
N GLU A 105 -6.54 -9.12 -9.10
CA GLU A 105 -6.11 -9.55 -10.42
C GLU A 105 -4.88 -10.47 -10.35
N ALA A 106 -4.79 -11.30 -9.30
CA ALA A 106 -3.99 -12.51 -9.43
C ALA A 106 -4.58 -13.26 -10.65
N PRO A 107 -3.82 -13.43 -11.76
CA PRO A 107 -4.29 -14.29 -12.83
C PRO A 107 -4.64 -15.64 -12.20
N GLU A 108 -5.64 -16.36 -12.72
CA GLU A 108 -5.79 -17.79 -12.43
C GLU A 108 -4.42 -18.44 -12.67
N TYR A 109 -3.64 -18.62 -11.60
CA TYR A 109 -2.30 -19.15 -11.68
C TYR A 109 -2.44 -20.63 -11.98
N LYS A 110 -2.44 -20.96 -13.27
CA LYS A 110 -2.37 -22.33 -13.73
C LYS A 110 -0.93 -22.78 -13.55
N THR A 111 -0.70 -23.55 -12.50
CA THR A 111 0.57 -24.22 -12.24
C THR A 111 1.01 -24.99 -13.49
N LYS A 112 2.30 -24.87 -13.84
CA LYS A 112 2.88 -25.69 -14.92
C LYS A 112 2.66 -27.17 -14.56
N PRO A 113 2.27 -28.04 -15.51
CA PRO A 113 2.06 -29.44 -15.23
C PRO A 113 3.35 -30.07 -14.68
N ILE A 114 3.19 -30.94 -13.69
CA ILE A 114 4.31 -31.69 -13.11
C ILE A 114 4.92 -32.55 -14.22
N ARG A 115 6.24 -32.54 -14.35
CA ARG A 115 6.96 -33.42 -15.30
C ARG A 115 6.74 -34.88 -14.92
N GLY A 116 6.97 -35.80 -15.86
CA GLY A 116 6.87 -37.24 -15.58
C GLY A 116 7.76 -37.68 -14.43
N ASN A 117 7.37 -38.77 -13.77
CA ASN A 117 8.11 -39.35 -12.65
C ASN A 117 9.53 -39.75 -13.10
N ILE A 118 10.53 -39.48 -12.25
CA ILE A 118 11.90 -39.95 -12.39
C ILE A 118 12.23 -40.92 -11.26
N GLU A 119 13.24 -41.75 -11.45
CA GLU A 119 13.72 -42.63 -10.38
C GLU A 119 14.46 -41.83 -9.31
N PHE A 120 14.36 -42.26 -8.05
CA PHE A 120 15.08 -41.62 -6.94
C PHE A 120 16.60 -41.59 -7.16
N GLY A 121 17.14 -42.57 -7.89
CA GLY A 121 18.55 -42.63 -8.27
C GLY A 121 18.99 -41.42 -9.11
N ASP A 122 18.10 -40.82 -9.90
CA ASP A 122 18.44 -39.62 -10.69
C ASP A 122 18.56 -38.37 -9.81
N PHE A 123 17.75 -38.26 -8.75
CA PHE A 123 17.91 -37.20 -7.76
C PHE A 123 19.23 -37.35 -6.99
N MET A 124 19.58 -38.58 -6.60
CA MET A 124 20.86 -38.88 -5.91
C MET A 124 22.10 -38.58 -6.76
N LYS A 125 21.97 -38.50 -8.09
CA LYS A 125 23.07 -38.07 -8.98
C LYS A 125 23.34 -36.57 -8.89
N LEU A 126 22.42 -35.75 -8.37
CA LEU A 126 22.61 -34.31 -8.22
C LEU A 126 23.29 -34.01 -6.88
N ASP A 127 24.41 -33.28 -6.90
CA ASP A 127 25.05 -32.77 -5.70
C ASP A 127 24.53 -31.35 -5.43
N ILE A 128 23.45 -31.25 -4.66
CA ILE A 128 22.85 -29.97 -4.27
C ILE A 128 23.42 -29.56 -2.93
N ARG A 129 23.97 -28.35 -2.83
CA ARG A 129 24.59 -27.82 -1.61
C ARG A 129 24.09 -26.43 -1.25
N VAL A 130 24.23 -26.10 0.03
CA VAL A 130 24.03 -24.75 0.55
C VAL A 130 25.37 -24.03 0.58
N GLY A 131 25.44 -22.89 -0.11
CA GLY A 131 26.61 -22.01 -0.12
C GLY A 131 26.28 -20.60 0.35
N THR A 132 27.29 -19.86 0.81
CA THR A 132 27.14 -18.46 1.20
C THR A 132 27.65 -17.57 0.07
N VAL A 133 26.86 -16.58 -0.34
CA VAL A 133 27.29 -15.59 -1.33
C VAL A 133 28.30 -14.65 -0.69
N LEU A 134 29.53 -14.64 -1.19
CA LEU A 134 30.60 -13.74 -0.75
C LEU A 134 30.57 -12.43 -1.54
N GLU A 135 30.42 -12.53 -2.85
CA GLU A 135 30.38 -11.38 -3.76
C GLU A 135 29.26 -11.60 -4.78
N CYS A 136 28.60 -10.53 -5.17
CA CYS A 136 27.59 -10.53 -6.22
C CYS A 136 27.78 -9.29 -7.08
N GLU A 137 27.98 -9.49 -8.39
CA GLU A 137 28.21 -8.42 -9.35
C GLU A 137 27.31 -8.61 -10.57
N GLN A 138 26.98 -7.51 -11.26
CA GLN A 138 26.24 -7.59 -12.52
C GLN A 138 27.19 -7.92 -13.67
N VAL A 139 26.81 -8.88 -14.53
CA VAL A 139 27.66 -9.28 -15.65
C VAL A 139 27.69 -8.17 -16.71
N PRO A 140 28.87 -7.68 -17.14
CA PRO A 140 28.98 -6.67 -18.18
C PRO A 140 28.29 -7.14 -19.48
N LYS A 141 27.46 -6.29 -20.09
CA LYS A 141 26.71 -6.58 -21.33
C LYS A 141 25.68 -7.72 -21.21
N ALA A 142 25.17 -7.97 -20.00
CA ALA A 142 24.07 -8.90 -19.77
C ALA A 142 23.15 -8.46 -18.62
N ASP A 143 22.10 -7.70 -18.96
CA ASP A 143 21.17 -7.09 -17.99
C ASP A 143 20.36 -8.10 -17.16
N LYS A 144 20.37 -9.38 -17.56
CA LYS A 144 19.64 -10.46 -16.88
C LYS A 144 20.53 -11.32 -15.98
N LEU A 145 21.85 -11.17 -16.02
CA LEU A 145 22.78 -12.09 -15.37
C LEU A 145 23.52 -11.43 -14.20
N LEU A 146 23.54 -12.12 -13.06
CA LEU A 146 24.43 -11.82 -11.94
C LEU A 146 25.53 -12.86 -11.88
N GLN A 147 26.74 -12.42 -11.58
CA GLN A 147 27.88 -13.26 -11.23
C GLN A 147 27.97 -13.32 -9.71
N LEU A 148 27.86 -14.52 -9.15
CA LEU A 148 27.95 -14.77 -7.72
C LEU A 148 29.21 -15.57 -7.42
N LYS A 149 30.04 -15.07 -6.50
CA LYS A 149 31.07 -15.89 -5.86
C LYS A 149 30.49 -16.51 -4.61
N ILE A 150 30.44 -17.84 -4.58
CA ILE A 150 29.82 -18.61 -3.52
C ILE A 150 30.89 -19.43 -2.81
N GLU A 151 30.91 -19.36 -1.48
CA GLU A 151 31.66 -20.29 -0.64
C GLU A 151 30.85 -21.59 -0.53
N ASP A 152 31.42 -22.71 -0.98
CA ASP A 152 30.78 -24.04 -0.90
C ASP A 152 31.34 -24.91 0.25
N GLY A 153 32.24 -24.35 1.07
CA GLY A 153 32.93 -25.03 2.17
C GLY A 153 34.17 -25.84 1.75
N LEU A 154 34.39 -26.04 0.45
CA LEU A 154 35.58 -26.69 -0.12
C LEU A 154 36.44 -25.69 -0.91
N LYS A 155 35.80 -24.86 -1.73
CA LYS A 155 36.40 -23.81 -2.55
C LYS A 155 35.42 -22.66 -2.78
N THR A 156 35.93 -21.56 -3.31
CA THR A 156 35.09 -20.49 -3.84
C THR A 156 34.74 -20.81 -5.29
N ARG A 157 33.45 -20.83 -5.63
CA ARG A 157 32.96 -21.06 -7.00
C ARG A 157 32.35 -19.80 -7.58
N THR A 158 32.47 -19.66 -8.89
CA THR A 158 31.74 -18.61 -9.63
C THR A 158 30.51 -19.24 -10.27
N ILE A 159 29.33 -18.70 -9.96
CA ILE A 159 28.05 -19.15 -10.53
C ILE A 159 27.34 -17.95 -11.15
N ILE A 160 26.88 -18.11 -12.39
CA ILE A 160 26.09 -17.10 -13.07
C ILE A 160 24.61 -17.46 -12.96
N SER A 161 23.79 -16.50 -12.52
CA SER A 161 22.36 -16.70 -12.34
C SER A 161 21.53 -15.62 -13.05
N GLY A 162 20.41 -16.04 -13.64
CA GLY A 162 19.47 -15.20 -14.40
C GLY A 162 18.55 -14.30 -13.57
N ILE A 163 18.95 -13.96 -12.34
CA ILE A 163 18.10 -13.32 -11.34
C ILE A 163 18.30 -11.79 -11.24
N ALA A 164 19.08 -11.19 -12.13
CA ALA A 164 19.46 -9.76 -12.04
C ALA A 164 18.28 -8.79 -12.08
N LYS A 165 17.17 -9.18 -12.72
CA LYS A 165 15.95 -8.36 -12.80
C LYS A 165 15.14 -8.33 -11.50
N HIS A 166 15.37 -9.29 -10.60
CA HIS A 166 14.55 -9.49 -9.40
C HIS A 166 15.33 -9.24 -8.10
N TYR A 167 16.66 -9.22 -8.17
CA TYR A 167 17.52 -9.00 -7.01
C TYR A 167 18.58 -7.96 -7.25
N ASN A 168 18.76 -7.10 -6.24
CA ASN A 168 19.92 -6.23 -6.13
C ASN A 168 21.11 -7.06 -5.64
N PRO A 169 22.30 -6.93 -6.25
CA PRO A 169 23.50 -7.69 -5.86
C PRO A 169 23.83 -7.57 -4.37
N GLU A 170 23.71 -6.37 -3.81
CA GLU A 170 23.97 -6.07 -2.40
C GLU A 170 23.12 -6.89 -1.43
N LYS A 171 21.86 -7.19 -1.80
CA LYS A 171 20.94 -7.96 -0.95
C LYS A 171 21.25 -9.46 -0.94
N LEU A 172 22.06 -9.93 -1.89
CA LEU A 172 22.44 -11.33 -1.99
C LEU A 172 23.73 -11.63 -1.22
N ILE A 173 24.60 -10.64 -1.02
CA ILE A 173 25.84 -10.80 -0.25
C ILE A 173 25.51 -11.24 1.19
N GLY A 174 26.17 -12.29 1.66
CA GLY A 174 25.97 -12.90 2.98
C GLY A 174 24.77 -13.84 3.09
N LYS A 175 23.91 -13.95 2.06
CA LYS A 175 22.80 -14.91 2.07
C LYS A 175 23.28 -16.34 1.76
N GLN A 176 22.58 -17.31 2.36
CA GLN A 176 22.76 -18.72 2.04
C GLN A 176 21.81 -19.12 0.92
N VAL A 177 22.32 -19.77 -0.12
CA VAL A 177 21.58 -20.16 -1.31
C VAL A 177 21.82 -21.62 -1.65
N CYS A 178 20.82 -22.30 -2.19
CA CYS A 178 20.94 -23.65 -2.69
C CYS A 178 21.42 -23.64 -4.15
N PHE A 179 22.41 -24.47 -4.49
CA PHE A 179 22.92 -24.60 -5.85
C PHE A 179 23.32 -26.04 -6.17
N VAL A 180 23.35 -26.38 -7.45
CA VAL A 180 23.82 -27.67 -7.95
C VAL A 180 25.32 -27.57 -8.26
N ALA A 181 26.13 -28.37 -7.57
CA ALA A 181 27.60 -28.26 -7.56
C ALA A 181 28.31 -29.16 -8.60
N ASN A 182 27.63 -30.18 -9.11
CA ASN A 182 28.21 -31.20 -9.99
C ASN A 182 27.70 -31.14 -11.45
N LEU A 183 27.16 -30.00 -11.88
CA LEU A 183 26.91 -29.75 -13.30
C LEU A 183 28.21 -29.46 -14.04
N ALA A 184 28.27 -29.83 -15.32
CA ALA A 184 29.39 -29.47 -16.18
C ALA A 184 29.51 -27.93 -16.25
N PRO A 185 30.72 -27.34 -16.08
CA PRO A 185 30.90 -25.91 -16.18
C PRO A 185 30.48 -25.39 -17.55
N ILE A 186 29.73 -24.29 -17.57
CA ILE A 186 29.28 -23.63 -18.80
C ILE A 186 29.87 -22.23 -18.90
N ILE A 187 30.25 -21.80 -20.11
CA ILE A 187 30.73 -20.44 -20.34
C ILE A 187 29.55 -19.56 -20.71
N LEU A 188 29.26 -18.57 -19.87
CA LEU A 188 28.20 -17.58 -20.09
C LEU A 188 28.86 -16.21 -20.18
N LYS A 189 28.72 -15.56 -21.35
CA LYS A 189 29.26 -14.20 -21.59
C LYS A 189 30.76 -14.05 -21.26
N GLY A 190 31.54 -15.12 -21.46
CA GLY A 190 33.00 -15.14 -21.23
C GLY A 190 33.42 -15.50 -19.80
N ILE A 191 32.47 -15.75 -18.90
CA ILE A 191 32.73 -16.17 -17.52
C ILE A 191 32.32 -17.64 -17.36
N VAL A 192 33.12 -18.42 -16.64
CA VAL A 192 32.84 -19.84 -16.35
C VAL A 192 31.86 -19.92 -15.17
N SER A 193 30.70 -20.52 -15.40
CA SER A 193 29.72 -20.85 -14.35
C SER A 193 29.89 -22.31 -13.94
N GLU A 194 30.30 -22.53 -12.70
CA GLU A 194 30.58 -23.87 -12.13
C GLU A 194 29.41 -24.45 -11.34
N GLY A 195 28.18 -24.09 -11.71
CA GLY A 195 26.96 -24.56 -11.06
C GLY A 195 25.72 -23.81 -11.49
N MET A 196 24.62 -24.07 -10.81
CA MET A 196 23.32 -23.41 -11.02
C MET A 196 22.63 -23.14 -9.69
N ILE A 197 22.24 -21.87 -9.45
CA ILE A 197 21.44 -21.48 -8.28
C ILE A 197 19.99 -21.93 -8.49
N LEU A 198 19.37 -22.47 -7.45
CA LEU A 198 17.97 -22.85 -7.46
C LEU A 198 17.09 -21.65 -7.10
N SER A 199 16.04 -21.42 -7.89
CA SER A 199 15.06 -20.35 -7.66
C SER A 199 13.67 -20.84 -8.06
N ALA A 200 12.66 -20.40 -7.32
CA ALA A 200 11.26 -20.58 -7.66
C ALA A 200 10.78 -19.41 -8.52
N GLU A 201 9.95 -19.69 -9.53
CA GLU A 201 9.30 -18.68 -10.37
C GLU A 201 7.86 -18.49 -9.86
N ASP A 202 7.51 -17.28 -9.47
CA ASP A 202 6.18 -16.91 -8.98
C ASP A 202 5.22 -16.56 -10.15
N TYR A 203 3.94 -16.37 -9.86
CA TYR A 203 2.89 -16.13 -10.88
C TYR A 203 3.11 -14.86 -11.71
N ASP A 204 3.81 -13.87 -11.17
CA ASP A 204 4.18 -12.62 -11.83
C ASP A 204 5.49 -12.72 -12.64
N GLY A 205 6.09 -13.91 -12.67
CA GLY A 205 7.39 -14.18 -13.30
C GLY A 205 8.58 -13.72 -12.45
N SER A 206 8.36 -13.31 -11.20
CA SER A 206 9.44 -13.00 -10.27
C SER A 206 10.16 -14.27 -9.82
N LEU A 207 11.47 -14.16 -9.59
CA LEU A 207 12.29 -15.27 -9.12
C LEU A 207 12.57 -15.12 -7.62
N ALA A 208 12.34 -16.18 -6.86
CA ALA A 208 12.67 -16.29 -5.45
C ALA A 208 13.79 -17.32 -5.24
N VAL A 209 14.96 -16.89 -4.76
CA VAL A 209 16.10 -17.80 -4.52
C VAL A 209 15.75 -18.78 -3.38
N VAL A 210 16.04 -20.06 -3.59
CA VAL A 210 15.82 -21.10 -2.58
C VAL A 210 16.90 -21.00 -1.50
N THR A 211 16.47 -20.81 -0.26
CA THR A 211 17.33 -20.69 0.92
C THR A 211 16.87 -21.64 2.01
N PRO A 212 17.77 -22.19 2.85
CA PRO A 212 17.35 -22.99 4.00
C PRO A 212 16.62 -22.11 5.03
N ASP A 213 15.61 -22.67 5.70
CA ASP A 213 14.85 -22.00 6.77
C ASP A 213 15.74 -21.60 7.96
N LYS A 214 16.79 -22.40 8.22
CA LYS A 214 17.76 -22.15 9.29
C LYS A 214 19.15 -22.01 8.71
N LYS A 215 20.00 -21.23 9.37
CA LYS A 215 21.41 -21.14 9.00
C LYS A 215 22.08 -22.50 9.18
N VAL A 216 22.66 -23.02 8.11
CA VAL A 216 23.40 -24.29 8.13
C VAL A 216 24.88 -24.07 7.87
N LYS A 217 25.70 -25.08 8.14
CA LYS A 217 27.13 -25.01 7.82
C LYS A 217 27.29 -24.92 6.29
N VAL A 218 28.19 -24.05 5.84
CA VAL A 218 28.51 -23.91 4.43
C VAL A 218 28.98 -25.26 3.87
N GLY A 219 28.48 -25.62 2.69
CA GLY A 219 28.75 -26.92 2.06
C GLY A 219 27.86 -28.07 2.50
N SER A 220 26.85 -27.80 3.33
CA SER A 220 25.84 -28.81 3.71
C SER A 220 25.11 -29.33 2.47
N VAL A 221 24.98 -30.65 2.38
CA VAL A 221 24.29 -31.35 1.27
C VAL A 221 22.78 -31.30 1.51
N VAL A 222 22.03 -30.93 0.47
CA VAL A 222 20.57 -30.98 0.42
C VAL A 222 20.16 -32.38 -0.03
N LYS A 223 19.26 -33.01 0.72
CA LYS A 223 18.79 -34.39 0.51
C LYS A 223 17.30 -34.49 0.78
#